data_AF-A0A969B2D2-F1
#
_entry.id   AF-A0A969B2D2-F1
#
_cell.length_a   1.000
_cell.length_b   1.000
_cell.length_c   1.000
_cell.angle_alpha   90.00
_cell.angle_beta   90.00
_cell.angle_gamma   90.00
#
_symmetry.space_group_name_H-M   'P 1'
#
loop_
_entity.id
_entity.type
_entity.pdbx_description
1 polymer ?
#
loop_
_entity_poly.entity_id
_entity_poly.type
_entity_poly.pdbx_seq_one_letter_code
_entity_poly.pdbx_strand_id
1 'polypeptide(L)'
;MQKGDLAILKVQKEQIKNKEIPPEEVKAILYNYYQELRSKIIQLPQGSGLFVMPSTSGKNIIPLYLSALIIKDRPDITSYNTADKLVTNEAIKERKIKDNYKEKIKDPTKFKIHDQATIFNSLQKEKNVFILDDIVSTGESAITLKRQLENRGVKIEGIVALKAQEKYLTRTSDMERLYKMILERADPILIQSKELQQHIFDNFAGYPRRKENLFENNFQKHTILSNPEFALKFLKSGSDHHKSLGISLHIKEVQKKSQEHKFHLKR
;
A
#
# COMPACT_ATOMS: atom_id res chain seq x y z
N MET A 1 -5.19 -20.16 2.26
CA MET A 1 -5.88 -18.99 2.84
C MET A 1 -7.30 -19.04 2.33
N GLN A 2 -8.27 -19.21 3.23
CA GLN A 2 -9.67 -19.34 2.83
C GLN A 2 -10.21 -17.95 2.48
N LYS A 3 -10.90 -17.79 1.35
CA LYS A 3 -11.50 -16.51 0.94
C LYS A 3 -12.53 -15.99 1.96
N GLY A 4 -13.06 -16.86 2.82
CA GLY A 4 -14.06 -16.54 3.86
C GLY A 4 -13.55 -15.57 4.92
N ASP A 5 -12.38 -15.81 5.50
CA ASP A 5 -11.87 -15.04 6.65
C ASP A 5 -11.69 -13.55 6.34
N LEU A 6 -11.26 -13.24 5.11
CA LEU A 6 -11.07 -11.87 4.65
C LEU A 6 -12.41 -11.15 4.41
N ALA A 7 -13.45 -11.86 3.97
CA ALA A 7 -14.78 -11.30 3.82
C ALA A 7 -15.38 -10.97 5.20
N ILE A 8 -15.22 -11.87 6.17
CA ILE A 8 -15.65 -11.68 7.56
C ILE A 8 -14.95 -10.48 8.19
N LEU A 9 -13.62 -10.40 8.09
CA LEU A 9 -12.86 -9.27 8.62
C LEU A 9 -13.30 -7.93 7.99
N LYS A 10 -13.64 -7.92 6.70
CA LYS A 10 -14.14 -6.70 6.03
C LYS A 10 -15.48 -6.25 6.58
N VAL A 11 -16.39 -7.18 6.87
CA VAL A 11 -17.69 -6.89 7.48
C VAL A 11 -17.47 -6.34 8.88
N GLN A 12 -16.72 -7.07 9.72
CA GLN A 12 -16.40 -6.64 11.08
C GLN A 12 -15.69 -5.28 11.13
N LYS A 13 -14.78 -5.00 10.19
CA LYS A 13 -14.14 -3.69 10.07
C LYS A 13 -15.15 -2.56 9.83
N GLU A 14 -16.17 -2.78 9.00
CA GLU A 14 -17.21 -1.77 8.79
C GLU A 14 -18.10 -1.61 10.01
N GLN A 15 -18.46 -2.71 10.67
CA GLN A 15 -19.20 -2.67 11.94
C GLN A 15 -18.44 -1.89 13.02
N ILE A 16 -17.13 -2.12 13.17
CA ILE A 16 -16.24 -1.37 14.08
C ILE A 16 -16.24 0.11 13.73
N LYS A 17 -16.07 0.47 12.46
CA LYS A 17 -16.08 1.88 12.01
C LYS A 17 -17.40 2.58 12.29
N ASN A 18 -18.51 1.86 12.14
CA ASN A 18 -19.86 2.34 12.38
C ASN A 18 -20.24 2.32 13.87
N LYS A 19 -19.34 1.86 14.76
CA LYS A 19 -19.58 1.66 16.19
C LYS A 19 -20.73 0.70 16.49
N GLU A 20 -20.98 -0.25 15.59
CA GLU A 20 -21.94 -1.34 15.78
C GLU A 20 -21.37 -2.43 16.70
N ILE A 21 -20.06 -2.44 16.91
CA ILE A 21 -19.36 -3.34 17.85
C ILE A 21 -18.80 -2.51 19.01
N PRO A 22 -19.09 -2.89 20.27
CA PRO A 22 -18.55 -2.21 21.45
C PRO A 22 -17.02 -2.27 21.54
N PRO A 23 -16.33 -1.22 22.01
CA PRO A 23 -14.86 -1.16 22.08
C PRO A 23 -14.18 -2.33 22.80
N GLU A 24 -14.82 -2.87 23.83
CA GLU A 24 -14.38 -4.03 24.60
C GLU A 24 -14.37 -5.31 23.76
N GLU A 25 -15.34 -5.48 22.87
CA GLU A 25 -15.43 -6.62 21.94
C GLU A 25 -14.44 -6.48 20.79
N VAL A 26 -14.13 -5.25 20.36
CA VAL A 26 -13.12 -4.99 19.31
C VAL A 26 -11.77 -5.60 19.69
N LYS A 27 -11.35 -5.50 20.96
CA LYS A 27 -10.09 -6.08 21.43
C LYS A 27 -10.09 -7.60 21.30
N ALA A 28 -11.19 -8.27 21.67
CA ALA A 28 -11.31 -9.72 21.58
C ALA A 28 -11.28 -10.20 20.12
N ILE A 29 -12.02 -9.52 19.23
CA ILE A 29 -12.02 -9.80 17.79
C ILE A 29 -10.61 -9.67 17.22
N LEU A 30 -9.93 -8.55 17.50
CA LEU A 30 -8.59 -8.30 16.98
C LEU A 30 -7.55 -9.25 17.58
N TYR A 31 -7.71 -9.68 18.82
CA TYR A 31 -6.84 -10.68 19.43
C TYR A 31 -6.86 -12.01 18.68
N ASN A 32 -8.03 -12.46 18.22
CA ASN A 32 -8.15 -13.69 17.43
C ASN A 32 -7.38 -13.58 16.11
N TYR A 33 -7.52 -12.47 15.38
CA TYR A 33 -6.75 -12.24 14.17
C TYR A 33 -5.26 -12.03 14.43
N TYR A 34 -4.91 -11.42 15.57
CA TYR A 34 -3.53 -11.24 15.99
C TYR A 34 -2.80 -12.57 16.18
N GLN A 35 -3.47 -13.61 16.70
CA GLN A 35 -2.84 -14.93 16.87
C GLN A 35 -2.26 -15.50 15.57
N GLU A 36 -2.93 -15.27 14.44
CA GLU A 36 -2.41 -15.67 13.13
C GLU A 36 -1.17 -14.86 12.71
N LEU A 37 -1.11 -13.59 13.11
CA LEU A 37 -0.02 -12.66 12.78
C LEU A 37 1.18 -12.82 13.74
N ARG A 38 0.94 -13.30 14.97
CA ARG A 38 1.90 -13.35 16.09
C ARG A 38 3.22 -14.03 15.72
N SER A 39 3.15 -15.17 15.02
CA SER A 39 4.35 -15.90 14.58
C SER A 39 5.29 -15.05 13.71
N LYS A 40 4.74 -14.12 12.92
CA LYS A 40 5.50 -13.19 12.08
C LYS A 40 6.01 -12.00 12.88
N ILE A 41 5.24 -11.53 13.86
CA ILE A 41 5.65 -10.42 14.74
C ILE A 41 6.86 -10.82 15.58
N ILE A 42 6.91 -12.05 16.08
CA ILE A 42 8.06 -12.55 16.86
C ILE A 42 9.33 -12.61 16.00
N GLN A 43 9.21 -12.79 14.68
CA GLN A 43 10.34 -12.81 13.75
C GLN A 43 10.88 -11.41 13.41
N LEU A 44 10.19 -10.34 13.81
CA LEU A 44 10.70 -8.98 13.60
C LEU A 44 11.98 -8.77 14.43
N PRO A 45 13.01 -8.11 13.86
CA PRO A 45 14.24 -7.80 14.57
C PRO A 45 13.98 -7.10 15.91
N GLN A 46 14.85 -7.33 16.89
CA GLN A 46 14.77 -6.65 18.18
C GLN A 46 14.89 -5.13 17.99
N GLY A 47 14.06 -4.36 18.71
CA GLY A 47 14.06 -2.90 18.62
C GLY A 47 13.52 -2.37 17.29
N SER A 48 12.56 -3.08 16.68
CA SER A 48 11.89 -2.62 15.46
C SER A 48 10.87 -1.53 15.74
N GLY A 49 10.67 -0.64 14.76
CA GLY A 49 9.60 0.35 14.75
C GLY A 49 8.36 -0.12 13.98
N LEU A 50 7.18 0.20 14.49
CA LEU A 50 5.91 0.04 13.81
C LEU A 50 5.28 1.40 13.50
N PHE A 51 5.32 1.80 12.24
CA PHE A 51 4.66 3.00 11.77
C PHE A 51 3.18 2.71 11.48
N VAL A 52 2.29 3.18 12.35
CA VAL A 52 0.85 2.89 12.23
C VAL A 52 0.23 3.66 11.08
N MET A 53 -0.46 2.92 10.19
CA MET A 53 -1.06 3.50 8.98
C MET A 53 -2.18 4.50 9.35
N PRO A 54 -2.11 5.77 8.89
CA PRO A 54 -3.16 6.73 9.17
C PRO A 54 -4.50 6.38 8.53
N SER A 55 -5.56 6.53 9.32
CA SER A 55 -6.94 6.35 8.88
C SER A 55 -7.37 7.48 7.93
N THR A 56 -8.00 7.14 6.81
CA THR A 56 -8.50 8.14 5.84
C THR A 56 -9.67 8.94 6.41
N SER A 57 -10.57 8.29 7.16
CA SER A 57 -11.76 8.92 7.75
C SER A 57 -11.64 9.21 9.24
N GLY A 58 -10.49 8.92 9.85
CA GLY A 58 -10.33 8.93 11.31
C GLY A 58 -11.11 7.83 12.05
N LYS A 59 -11.97 7.06 11.36
CA LYS A 59 -12.84 6.03 11.96
C LYS A 59 -12.19 4.66 12.06
N ASN A 60 -11.24 4.35 11.19
CA ASN A 60 -10.55 3.06 11.22
C ASN A 60 -9.54 2.98 12.38
N ILE A 61 -9.96 2.41 13.51
CA ILE A 61 -9.15 2.25 14.72
C ILE A 61 -8.32 0.96 14.75
N ILE A 62 -8.53 0.04 13.79
CA ILE A 62 -7.92 -1.30 13.82
C ILE A 62 -6.38 -1.25 13.89
N PRO A 63 -5.65 -0.50 13.04
CA PRO A 63 -4.19 -0.46 13.11
C PRO A 63 -3.66 0.02 14.46
N LEU A 64 -4.36 0.96 15.11
CA LEU A 64 -4.00 1.48 16.44
C LEU A 64 -4.18 0.44 17.55
N TYR A 65 -5.30 -0.29 17.54
CA TYR A 65 -5.52 -1.36 18.50
C TYR A 65 -4.55 -2.53 18.29
N LEU A 66 -4.26 -2.83 17.02
CA LEU A 66 -3.29 -3.85 16.65
C LEU A 66 -1.88 -3.49 17.13
N SER A 67 -1.44 -2.24 17.00
CA SER A 67 -0.12 -1.83 17.51
C SER A 67 -0.03 -1.98 19.02
N ALA A 68 -1.09 -1.66 19.75
CA ALA A 68 -1.13 -1.84 21.21
C ALA A 68 -1.04 -3.32 21.62
N LEU A 69 -1.71 -4.22 20.89
CA LEU A 69 -1.59 -5.66 21.12
C LEU A 69 -0.16 -6.17 20.84
N ILE A 70 0.46 -5.70 19.76
CA ILE A 70 1.84 -6.06 19.41
C ILE A 70 2.82 -5.59 20.50
N ILE A 71 2.73 -4.34 20.94
CA ILE A 71 3.63 -3.79 21.98
C ILE A 71 3.49 -4.57 23.29
N LYS A 72 2.28 -5.00 23.66
CA LYS A 72 2.06 -5.81 24.85
C LYS A 72 2.83 -7.15 24.80
N ASP A 73 2.92 -7.77 23.62
CA ASP A 73 3.60 -9.06 23.40
C ASP A 73 5.10 -8.88 23.07
N ARG A 74 5.48 -7.71 22.52
CA ARG A 74 6.85 -7.32 22.16
C ARG A 74 7.14 -5.90 22.67
N PRO A 75 7.44 -5.73 23.97
CA PRO A 75 7.70 -4.42 24.57
C PRO A 75 8.94 -3.70 24.02
N ASP A 76 9.81 -4.42 23.30
CA ASP A 76 10.97 -3.86 22.60
C ASP A 76 10.59 -3.13 21.29
N ILE A 77 9.35 -3.26 20.81
CA ILE A 77 8.86 -2.59 19.61
C ILE A 77 8.31 -1.21 19.95
N THR A 78 8.70 -0.19 19.19
CA THR A 78 8.18 1.18 19.32
C THR A 78 7.08 1.42 18.28
N SER A 79 5.91 1.94 18.68
CA SER A 79 4.88 2.38 17.72
C SER A 79 4.96 3.87 17.43
N TYR A 80 4.86 4.24 16.15
CA TYR A 80 4.82 5.60 15.66
C TYR A 80 3.48 5.93 15.01
N ASN A 81 3.19 7.23 14.90
CA ASN A 81 1.98 7.76 14.27
C ASN A 81 0.67 7.28 14.94
N THR A 82 0.70 7.20 16.27
CA THR A 82 -0.46 6.87 17.11
C THR A 82 -1.17 8.15 17.56
N ALA A 83 -0.75 8.75 18.67
CA ALA A 83 -1.30 10.00 19.19
C ALA A 83 -0.72 11.24 18.48
N ASP A 84 0.56 11.18 18.11
CA ASP A 84 1.33 12.33 17.60
C ASP A 84 0.89 12.78 16.19
N LYS A 85 0.13 11.91 15.47
CA LYS A 85 -0.37 12.14 14.11
C LYS A 85 0.71 12.68 13.16
N LEU A 86 1.93 12.12 13.24
CA LEU A 86 3.06 12.43 12.36
C LEU A 86 2.68 12.46 10.87
N VAL A 87 1.75 11.59 10.49
CA VAL A 87 1.25 11.53 9.12
C VAL A 87 -0.27 11.41 9.14
N THR A 88 -0.93 12.25 8.33
CA THR A 88 -2.37 12.19 8.09
C THR A 88 -2.65 11.97 6.62
N ASN A 89 -3.71 11.24 6.31
CA ASN A 89 -4.17 11.08 4.93
C ASN A 89 -4.92 12.33 4.48
N GLU A 90 -4.61 12.87 3.30
CA GLU A 90 -5.33 14.04 2.74
C GLU A 90 -6.34 13.67 1.65
N ALA A 91 -6.56 12.38 1.39
CA ALA A 91 -7.58 11.96 0.43
C ALA A 91 -8.98 12.40 0.90
N ILE A 92 -9.74 13.03 -0.01
CA ILE A 92 -11.04 13.63 0.28
C ILE A 92 -12.11 12.54 0.51
N LYS A 93 -12.10 11.47 -0.30
CA LYS A 93 -13.06 10.37 -0.20
C LYS A 93 -12.41 9.09 0.32
N GLU A 94 -13.19 8.32 1.10
CA GLU A 94 -12.81 6.96 1.48
C GLU A 94 -12.55 6.10 0.24
N ARG A 95 -11.44 5.37 0.28
CA ARG A 95 -10.89 4.63 -0.85
C ARG A 95 -11.83 3.60 -1.47
N LYS A 96 -12.80 3.07 -0.71
CA LYS A 96 -13.80 2.10 -1.17
C LYS A 96 -14.75 2.66 -2.22
N ILE A 97 -14.90 3.98 -2.31
CA ILE A 97 -15.69 4.66 -3.35
C ILE A 97 -14.86 4.83 -4.65
N LYS A 98 -13.54 4.59 -4.61
CA LYS A 98 -12.57 4.79 -5.69
C LYS A 98 -12.18 3.50 -6.43
N ASP A 99 -13.05 2.49 -6.47
CA ASP A 99 -12.78 1.30 -7.29
C ASP A 99 -12.86 1.60 -8.81
N ASN A 100 -13.37 2.77 -9.18
CA ASN A 100 -13.30 3.31 -10.53
C ASN A 100 -12.02 4.15 -10.72
N TYR A 101 -11.22 3.79 -11.72
CA TYR A 101 -10.01 4.52 -12.14
C TYR A 101 -10.25 6.03 -12.36
N LYS A 102 -11.44 6.44 -12.81
CA LYS A 102 -11.81 7.86 -12.97
C LYS A 102 -11.74 8.64 -11.64
N GLU A 103 -12.19 8.05 -10.53
CA GLU A 103 -12.16 8.72 -9.23
C GLU A 103 -10.75 8.70 -8.63
N LYS A 104 -9.92 7.69 -8.95
CA LYS A 104 -8.51 7.67 -8.53
C LYS A 104 -7.67 8.77 -9.16
N ILE A 105 -7.96 9.12 -10.42
CA ILE A 105 -7.31 10.25 -11.10
C ILE A 105 -7.66 11.58 -10.43
N LYS A 106 -8.92 11.74 -9.99
CA LYS A 106 -9.41 12.98 -9.37
C LYS A 106 -8.92 13.19 -7.94
N ASP A 107 -8.82 12.12 -7.16
CA ASP A 107 -8.47 12.17 -5.74
C ASP A 107 -7.39 11.11 -5.45
N PRO A 108 -6.15 11.33 -5.93
CA PRO A 108 -5.08 10.37 -5.76
C PRO A 108 -4.63 10.29 -4.30
N THR A 109 -4.06 9.15 -3.91
CA THR A 109 -3.63 8.95 -2.51
C THR A 109 -2.44 9.84 -2.20
N LYS A 110 -2.56 10.71 -1.19
CA LYS A 110 -1.48 11.56 -0.69
C LYS A 110 -1.54 11.68 0.82
N PHE A 111 -0.36 11.73 1.43
CA PHE A 111 -0.22 11.91 2.87
C PHE A 111 0.44 13.25 3.17
N LYS A 112 -0.12 13.96 4.14
CA LYS A 112 0.52 15.09 4.81
C LYS A 112 1.38 14.55 5.93
N ILE A 113 2.67 14.76 5.82
CA ILE A 113 3.63 14.40 6.83
C ILE A 113 3.96 15.68 7.59
N HIS A 114 3.52 15.74 8.85
CA HIS A 114 3.72 16.86 9.76
C HIS A 114 5.15 16.80 10.31
N ASP A 115 5.89 17.89 10.14
CA ASP A 115 7.28 17.94 10.54
C ASP A 115 7.40 18.11 12.05
N GLN A 116 7.52 16.98 12.74
CA GLN A 116 7.97 16.93 14.13
C GLN A 116 9.42 16.44 14.11
N ALA A 117 10.33 17.37 13.83
CA ALA A 117 11.75 17.10 13.55
C ALA A 117 12.38 16.10 14.54
N THR A 118 12.09 16.20 15.84
CA THR A 118 12.63 15.30 16.86
C THR A 118 12.19 13.84 16.67
N ILE A 119 10.93 13.59 16.32
CA ILE A 119 10.40 12.23 16.14
C ILE A 119 10.81 11.65 14.79
N PHE A 120 10.84 12.48 13.73
CA PHE A 120 11.36 12.06 12.42
C PHE A 120 12.85 11.72 12.48
N ASN A 121 13.64 12.49 13.23
CA ASN A 121 15.06 12.19 13.47
C ASN A 121 15.25 10.86 14.21
N SER A 122 14.36 10.53 15.15
CA SER A 122 14.38 9.22 15.82
C SER A 122 14.05 8.08 14.85
N LEU A 123 13.01 8.25 14.03
CA LEU A 123 12.63 7.28 12.98
C LEU A 123 13.74 7.04 11.95
N GLN A 124 14.49 8.09 11.58
CA GLN A 124 15.64 7.96 10.67
C GLN A 124 16.81 7.18 11.27
N LYS A 125 16.96 7.19 12.59
CA LYS A 125 17.99 6.43 13.30
C LYS A 125 17.60 4.98 13.51
N GLU A 126 16.31 4.65 13.42
CA GLU A 126 15.85 3.27 13.50
C GLU A 126 16.26 2.48 12.26
N LYS A 127 16.82 1.28 12.49
CA LYS A 127 17.31 0.42 11.41
C LYS A 127 16.19 -0.41 10.77
N ASN A 128 15.12 -0.69 11.52
CA ASN A 128 14.11 -1.66 11.16
C ASN A 128 12.69 -1.09 11.38
N VAL A 129 12.21 -0.26 10.46
CA VAL A 129 10.85 0.29 10.54
C VAL A 129 9.91 -0.44 9.58
N PHE A 130 8.74 -0.84 10.07
CA PHE A 130 7.70 -1.49 9.27
C PHE A 130 6.41 -0.67 9.33
N ILE A 131 5.65 -0.63 8.23
CA ILE A 131 4.30 -0.04 8.23
C ILE A 131 3.31 -1.07 8.77
N LEU A 132 2.48 -0.67 9.73
CA LEU A 132 1.40 -1.49 10.26
C LEU A 132 0.05 -1.06 9.65
N ASP A 133 -0.58 -1.97 8.91
CA ASP A 133 -1.90 -1.78 8.31
C ASP A 133 -2.86 -2.89 8.75
N ASP A 134 -4.17 -2.74 8.47
CA ASP A 134 -5.13 -3.81 8.74
C ASP A 134 -5.26 -4.76 7.54
N ILE A 135 -5.61 -4.23 6.37
CA ILE A 135 -5.88 -4.99 5.16
C ILE A 135 -5.15 -4.37 3.98
N VAL A 136 -4.15 -5.08 3.47
CA VAL A 136 -3.47 -4.71 2.23
C VAL A 136 -4.24 -5.28 1.05
N SER A 137 -4.91 -4.41 0.29
CA SER A 137 -5.56 -4.76 -0.99
C SER A 137 -4.59 -4.61 -2.16
N THR A 138 -4.66 -3.50 -2.90
CA THR A 138 -3.69 -3.19 -3.97
C THR A 138 -2.40 -2.54 -3.46
N GLY A 139 -2.25 -2.40 -2.13
CA GLY A 139 -1.09 -1.79 -1.49
C GLY A 139 -0.90 -0.29 -1.73
N GLU A 140 -1.76 0.39 -2.48
CA GLU A 140 -1.57 1.79 -2.87
C GLU A 140 -1.25 2.72 -1.69
N SER A 141 -2.08 2.70 -0.63
CA SER A 141 -1.86 3.52 0.57
C SER A 141 -0.54 3.20 1.27
N ALA A 142 -0.28 1.92 1.56
CA ALA A 142 0.92 1.50 2.27
C ALA A 142 2.21 1.76 1.47
N ILE A 143 2.21 1.49 0.15
CA ILE A 143 3.36 1.72 -0.71
C ILE A 143 3.59 3.20 -0.98
N THR A 144 2.52 4.00 -1.17
CA THR A 144 2.67 5.46 -1.30
C THR A 144 3.24 6.06 -0.01
N LEU A 145 2.73 5.67 1.15
CA LEU A 145 3.28 6.10 2.43
C LEU A 145 4.74 5.66 2.59
N LYS A 146 5.03 4.39 2.29
CA LYS A 146 6.40 3.84 2.31
C LYS A 146 7.36 4.74 1.54
N ARG A 147 7.05 5.01 0.27
CA ARG A 147 7.93 5.81 -0.58
C ARG A 147 8.03 7.27 -0.10
N GLN A 148 6.95 7.87 0.39
CA GLN A 148 7.00 9.23 0.94
C GLN A 148 7.86 9.32 2.21
N LEU A 149 7.87 8.28 3.05
CA LEU A 149 8.76 8.17 4.22
C LEU A 149 10.22 7.93 3.79
N GLU A 150 10.46 7.04 2.82
CA GLU A 150 11.79 6.76 2.27
C GLU A 150 12.42 8.01 1.63
N ASN A 151 11.63 8.81 0.91
CA ASN A 151 12.06 10.10 0.38
C ASN A 151 12.48 11.11 1.45
N ARG A 152 12.09 10.89 2.72
CA ARG A 152 12.50 11.69 3.88
C ARG A 152 13.56 10.99 4.71
N GLY A 153 14.25 10.01 4.16
CA GLY A 153 15.35 9.30 4.81
C GLY A 153 14.92 8.23 5.82
N VAL A 154 13.62 7.96 5.97
CA VAL A 154 13.15 6.87 6.85
C VAL A 154 13.18 5.56 6.08
N LYS A 155 14.04 4.63 6.49
CA LYS A 155 14.15 3.32 5.84
C LYS A 155 13.01 2.40 6.29
N ILE A 156 12.11 2.06 5.37
CA ILE A 156 11.00 1.14 5.63
C ILE A 156 11.34 -0.24 5.07
N GLU A 157 11.51 -1.22 5.96
CA GLU A 157 11.85 -2.61 5.62
C GLU A 157 10.68 -3.35 4.99
N GLY A 158 9.44 -3.06 5.41
CA GLY A 158 8.29 -3.76 4.89
C GLY A 158 6.94 -3.28 5.43
N ILE A 159 5.90 -4.05 5.11
CA ILE A 159 4.54 -3.82 5.55
C ILE A 159 4.07 -5.05 6.33
N VAL A 160 3.62 -4.83 7.56
CA VAL A 160 2.95 -5.79 8.42
C VAL A 160 1.45 -5.52 8.36
N ALA A 161 0.66 -6.55 8.08
CA ALA A 161 -0.79 -6.40 8.05
C ALA A 161 -1.50 -7.64 8.57
N LEU A 162 -2.70 -7.45 9.17
CA LEU A 162 -3.54 -8.57 9.61
C LEU A 162 -3.88 -9.49 8.45
N LYS A 163 -4.29 -8.92 7.32
CA LYS A 163 -4.57 -9.69 6.10
C LYS A 163 -4.05 -8.97 4.86
N ALA A 164 -3.58 -9.75 3.89
CA ALA A 164 -3.27 -9.28 2.55
C ALA A 164 -4.19 -10.00 1.55
N GLN A 165 -4.84 -9.26 0.65
CA GLN A 165 -5.71 -9.86 -0.37
C GLN A 165 -4.91 -10.58 -1.46
N GLU A 166 -3.66 -10.18 -1.67
CA GLU A 166 -2.75 -10.74 -2.64
C GLU A 166 -1.40 -10.96 -1.96
N LYS A 167 -0.80 -12.13 -2.22
CA LYS A 167 0.48 -12.51 -1.60
C LYS A 167 1.67 -12.05 -2.42
N TYR A 168 1.49 -11.94 -3.74
CA TYR A 168 2.57 -11.66 -4.67
C TYR A 168 2.57 -10.20 -5.10
N LEU A 169 3.76 -9.64 -5.22
CA LEU A 169 3.97 -8.35 -5.88
C LEU A 169 3.94 -8.54 -7.40
N THR A 170 3.64 -7.46 -8.12
CA THR A 170 3.74 -7.42 -9.58
C THR A 170 5.19 -7.68 -10.01
N ARG A 171 5.39 -8.63 -10.92
CA ARG A 171 6.72 -8.97 -11.44
C ARG A 171 7.06 -8.13 -12.67
N THR A 172 8.35 -8.07 -13.01
CA THR A 172 8.81 -7.44 -14.25
C THR A 172 8.14 -8.05 -15.49
N SER A 173 8.01 -9.38 -15.54
CA SER A 173 7.32 -10.09 -16.62
C SER A 173 5.84 -9.70 -16.76
N ASP A 174 5.15 -9.40 -15.66
CA ASP A 174 3.75 -8.97 -15.67
C ASP A 174 3.66 -7.56 -16.31
N MET A 175 4.58 -6.67 -15.94
CA MET A 175 4.67 -5.31 -16.50
C MET A 175 5.05 -5.30 -17.98
N GLU A 176 5.98 -6.16 -18.41
CA GLU A 176 6.36 -6.32 -19.82
C GLU A 176 5.20 -6.82 -20.67
N ARG A 177 4.42 -7.77 -20.15
CA ARG A 177 3.21 -8.27 -20.80
C ARG A 177 2.15 -7.17 -20.93
N LEU A 178 1.95 -6.39 -19.87
CA LEU A 178 1.02 -5.25 -19.90
C LEU A 178 1.46 -4.19 -20.93
N TYR A 179 2.76 -3.91 -21.01
CA TYR A 179 3.34 -3.00 -22.00
C TYR A 179 3.04 -3.46 -23.42
N LYS A 180 3.31 -4.73 -23.75
CA LYS A 180 3.02 -5.29 -25.09
C LYS A 180 1.53 -5.21 -25.43
N MET A 181 0.67 -5.60 -24.49
CA MET A 181 -0.78 -5.58 -24.67
C MET A 181 -1.33 -4.17 -24.97
N ILE A 182 -0.77 -3.12 -24.35
CA ILE A 182 -1.15 -1.73 -24.62
C ILE A 182 -0.60 -1.28 -25.97
N LEU A 183 0.67 -1.57 -26.26
CA LEU A 183 1.35 -1.19 -27.51
C LEU A 183 0.63 -1.75 -28.74
N GLU A 184 0.17 -3.00 -28.68
CA GLU A 184 -0.54 -3.68 -29.77
C GLU A 184 -1.92 -3.07 -30.08
N ARG A 185 -2.49 -2.28 -29.16
CA ARG A 185 -3.89 -1.80 -29.23
C ARG A 185 -4.05 -0.30 -29.28
N ALA A 186 -3.01 0.47 -28.99
CA ALA A 186 -3.06 1.92 -28.91
C ALA A 186 -2.37 2.55 -30.12
N ASP A 187 -2.82 3.75 -30.51
CA ASP A 187 -2.26 4.49 -31.66
C ASP A 187 -0.76 4.78 -31.43
N PRO A 188 0.14 4.39 -32.35
CA PRO A 188 1.57 4.68 -32.24
C PRO A 188 1.92 6.15 -32.00
N ILE A 189 1.10 7.09 -32.50
CA ILE A 189 1.30 8.53 -32.31
C ILE A 189 1.13 8.93 -30.83
N LEU A 190 0.28 8.22 -30.10
CA LEU A 190 -0.03 8.49 -28.70
C LEU A 190 0.96 7.83 -27.72
N ILE A 191 1.88 6.99 -28.21
CA ILE A 191 2.77 6.18 -27.37
C ILE A 191 4.24 6.47 -27.68
N GLN A 192 4.88 7.22 -26.79
CA GLN A 192 6.33 7.15 -26.68
C GLN A 192 6.68 5.90 -25.85
N SER A 193 7.27 4.88 -26.49
CA SER A 193 7.56 3.57 -25.89
C SER A 193 8.25 3.63 -24.52
N LYS A 194 9.24 4.52 -24.37
CA LYS A 194 9.96 4.74 -23.12
C LYS A 194 9.09 5.37 -22.03
N GLU A 195 8.22 6.31 -22.39
CA GLU A 195 7.30 6.95 -21.42
C GLU A 195 6.24 5.97 -20.93
N LEU A 196 5.65 5.17 -21.82
CA LEU A 196 4.69 4.13 -21.44
C LEU A 196 5.30 3.12 -20.47
N GLN A 197 6.52 2.66 -20.76
CA GLN A 197 7.23 1.76 -19.84
C GLN A 197 7.40 2.42 -18.48
N GLN A 198 7.85 3.68 -18.43
CA GLN A 198 8.02 4.42 -17.17
C GLN A 198 6.70 4.55 -16.40
N HIS A 199 5.60 4.87 -17.08
CA HIS A 199 4.29 4.97 -16.46
C HIS A 199 3.81 3.63 -15.88
N ILE A 200 4.02 2.51 -16.59
CA ILE A 200 3.68 1.17 -16.09
C ILE A 200 4.51 0.87 -14.83
N PHE A 201 5.82 1.13 -14.86
CA PHE A 201 6.70 0.89 -13.71
C PHE A 201 6.29 1.71 -12.49
N ASP A 202 6.04 3.02 -12.65
CA ASP A 202 5.61 3.88 -11.56
C ASP A 202 4.34 3.34 -10.90
N ASN A 203 3.39 2.83 -11.70
CA ASN A 203 2.09 2.39 -11.23
C ASN A 203 2.09 0.99 -10.59
N PHE A 204 2.95 0.07 -11.02
CA PHE A 204 2.83 -1.34 -10.62
C PHE A 204 4.07 -1.95 -9.93
N ALA A 205 5.27 -1.38 -10.13
CA ALA A 205 6.48 -1.92 -9.52
C ALA A 205 6.41 -1.84 -7.98
N GLY A 206 6.62 -2.97 -7.31
CA GLY A 206 6.56 -3.08 -5.85
C GLY A 206 5.14 -3.05 -5.26
N TYR A 207 4.08 -2.95 -6.08
CA TYR A 207 2.69 -3.09 -5.62
C TYR A 207 2.25 -4.55 -5.65
N PRO A 208 1.30 -4.96 -4.78
CA PRO A 208 0.59 -6.23 -4.91
C PRO A 208 0.00 -6.43 -6.30
N ARG A 209 0.13 -7.65 -6.85
CA ARG A 209 -0.32 -8.04 -8.19
C ARG A 209 -1.80 -7.73 -8.43
N ARG A 210 -2.62 -7.73 -7.37
CA ARG A 210 -4.02 -7.29 -7.44
C ARG A 210 -4.21 -5.93 -8.12
N LYS A 211 -3.28 -4.98 -7.95
CA LYS A 211 -3.35 -3.66 -8.61
C LYS A 211 -3.30 -3.80 -10.13
N GLU A 212 -2.37 -4.61 -10.62
CA GLU A 212 -2.18 -4.93 -12.04
C GLU A 212 -3.35 -5.78 -12.57
N ASN A 213 -3.73 -6.86 -11.88
CA ASN A 213 -4.91 -7.65 -12.24
C ASN A 213 -6.19 -6.80 -12.35
N LEU A 214 -6.42 -5.85 -11.43
CA LEU A 214 -7.58 -4.96 -11.54
C LEU A 214 -7.48 -4.06 -12.78
N PHE A 215 -6.29 -3.58 -13.12
CA PHE A 215 -6.07 -2.74 -14.28
C PHE A 215 -6.34 -3.54 -15.56
N GLU A 216 -5.72 -4.71 -15.66
CA GLU A 216 -5.92 -5.61 -16.78
C GLU A 216 -7.37 -6.08 -16.91
N ASN A 217 -8.05 -6.44 -15.82
CA ASN A 217 -9.46 -6.85 -15.90
C ASN A 217 -10.36 -5.73 -16.43
N ASN A 218 -10.12 -4.48 -16.03
CA ASN A 218 -10.84 -3.34 -16.59
C ASN A 218 -10.41 -3.06 -18.04
N PHE A 219 -9.18 -3.41 -18.40
CA PHE A 219 -8.68 -3.35 -19.77
C PHE A 219 -9.27 -4.43 -20.67
N GLN A 220 -9.53 -5.65 -20.18
CA GLN A 220 -10.03 -6.77 -20.97
C GLN A 220 -11.57 -6.81 -21.07
N LYS A 221 -12.31 -6.42 -20.03
CA LYS A 221 -13.78 -6.51 -19.97
C LYS A 221 -14.54 -5.40 -20.72
N HIS A 222 -13.93 -4.79 -21.73
CA HIS A 222 -14.51 -3.73 -22.56
C HIS A 222 -14.85 -2.39 -21.87
N THR A 223 -14.59 -2.19 -20.58
CA THR A 223 -14.78 -0.87 -19.92
C THR A 223 -13.71 0.17 -20.28
N ILE A 224 -12.50 -0.27 -20.65
CA ILE A 224 -11.41 0.58 -21.16
C ILE A 224 -11.17 0.35 -22.67
N LEU A 225 -11.74 -0.70 -23.29
CA LEU A 225 -11.47 -1.05 -24.70
C LEU A 225 -12.00 -0.05 -25.73
N SER A 226 -12.98 0.77 -25.41
CA SER A 226 -13.39 1.87 -26.30
C SER A 226 -12.40 3.03 -26.29
N ASN A 227 -11.39 3.03 -25.41
CA ASN A 227 -10.45 4.14 -25.32
C ASN A 227 -9.08 3.70 -24.74
N PRO A 228 -8.15 3.15 -25.55
CA PRO A 228 -6.75 2.96 -25.15
C PRO A 228 -6.10 4.23 -24.59
N GLU A 229 -6.52 5.41 -25.05
CA GLU A 229 -6.07 6.69 -24.51
C GLU A 229 -6.48 6.87 -23.04
N PHE A 230 -7.58 6.27 -22.59
CA PHE A 230 -7.99 6.29 -21.20
C PHE A 230 -7.07 5.46 -20.32
N ALA A 231 -6.60 4.30 -20.80
CA ALA A 231 -5.55 3.53 -20.14
C ALA A 231 -4.25 4.34 -20.05
N LEU A 232 -3.82 4.95 -21.16
CA LEU A 232 -2.64 5.81 -21.19
C LEU A 232 -2.78 6.99 -20.24
N LYS A 233 -3.93 7.67 -20.24
CA LYS A 233 -4.25 8.77 -19.33
C LYS A 233 -4.19 8.32 -17.88
N PHE A 234 -4.75 7.16 -17.54
CA PHE A 234 -4.66 6.63 -16.18
C PHE A 234 -3.20 6.39 -15.76
N LEU A 235 -2.42 5.70 -16.60
CA LEU A 235 -1.02 5.40 -16.33
C LEU A 235 -0.19 6.68 -16.18
N LYS A 236 -0.38 7.63 -17.11
CA LYS A 236 0.27 8.95 -17.08
C LYS A 236 -0.11 9.73 -15.82
N SER A 237 -1.40 9.88 -15.52
CA SER A 237 -1.85 10.58 -14.30
C SER A 237 -1.30 9.95 -13.02
N GLY A 238 -1.24 8.61 -12.94
CA GLY A 238 -0.64 7.94 -11.79
C GLY A 238 0.87 8.19 -11.66
N SER A 239 1.60 8.19 -12.79
CA SER A 239 3.03 8.50 -12.84
C SER A 239 3.30 9.96 -12.49
N ASP A 240 2.54 10.90 -13.05
CA ASP A 240 2.65 12.33 -12.77
C ASP A 240 2.35 12.63 -11.29
N HIS A 241 1.38 11.93 -10.69
CA HIS A 241 1.13 12.00 -9.25
C HIS A 241 2.30 11.46 -8.42
N HIS A 242 2.92 10.35 -8.82
CA HIS A 242 4.12 9.88 -8.14
C HIS A 242 5.28 10.86 -8.27
N LYS A 243 5.46 11.49 -9.44
CA LYS A 243 6.47 12.54 -9.65
C LYS A 243 6.21 13.77 -8.77
N SER A 244 4.96 14.23 -8.66
CA SER A 244 4.61 15.40 -7.83
C SER A 244 4.86 15.15 -6.33
N LEU A 245 4.79 13.90 -5.89
CA LEU A 245 5.16 13.47 -4.55
C LEU A 245 6.66 13.15 -4.40
N GLY A 246 7.44 13.21 -5.49
CA GLY A 246 8.86 12.83 -5.55
C GLY A 246 9.12 11.32 -5.47
N ILE A 247 8.08 10.46 -5.51
CA ILE A 247 8.17 9.00 -5.27
C ILE A 247 8.16 8.16 -6.56
N SER A 248 8.39 8.80 -7.71
CA SER A 248 8.54 8.10 -8.99
C SER A 248 9.80 7.25 -8.99
N LEU A 249 9.71 6.05 -9.57
CA LEU A 249 10.81 5.09 -9.59
C LEU A 249 11.54 5.17 -10.92
N HIS A 250 12.86 5.30 -10.91
CA HIS A 250 13.62 5.14 -12.14
C HIS A 250 13.68 3.66 -12.56
N ILE A 251 13.27 3.34 -13.80
CA ILE A 251 13.30 1.97 -14.34
C ILE A 251 14.64 1.27 -14.10
N LYS A 252 15.76 1.99 -14.31
CA LYS A 252 17.12 1.45 -14.14
C LYS A 252 17.38 0.97 -12.71
N GLU A 253 16.89 1.69 -11.70
CA GLU A 253 17.05 1.33 -10.29
C GLU A 253 16.22 0.11 -9.91
N VAL A 254 15.02 -0.01 -10.48
CA VAL A 254 14.12 -1.14 -10.24
C VAL A 254 14.65 -2.41 -10.90
N GLN A 255 15.13 -2.32 -12.15
CA GLN A 255 15.73 -3.45 -12.85
C GLN A 255 16.97 -3.97 -12.11
N LYS A 256 17.82 -3.08 -11.60
CA LYS A 256 18.97 -3.44 -10.75
C LYS A 256 18.52 -4.14 -9.46
N LYS A 257 17.56 -3.57 -8.74
CA LYS A 257 17.01 -4.18 -7.51
C LYS A 257 16.30 -5.51 -7.75
N SER A 258 15.66 -5.71 -8.91
CA SER A 258 14.99 -6.98 -9.25
C SER A 258 15.96 -8.12 -9.53
N GLN A 259 17.20 -7.81 -9.93
CA GLN A 259 18.28 -8.78 -10.07
C GLN A 259 18.93 -9.10 -8.72
N GLU A 260 18.98 -8.13 -7.81
CA GLU A 260 19.57 -8.26 -6.47
C GLU A 260 18.61 -8.89 -5.44
N HIS A 261 17.29 -8.67 -5.56
CA HIS A 261 16.33 -9.12 -4.57
C HIS A 261 15.54 -10.37 -5.01
N LYS A 262 16.14 -11.54 -4.80
CA LYS A 262 15.35 -12.74 -4.44
C LYS A 262 14.78 -12.52 -3.02
N PHE A 263 13.69 -11.76 -2.90
CA PHE A 263 13.05 -11.53 -1.60
C PHE A 263 12.59 -12.86 -0.99
N HIS A 264 13.09 -13.15 0.22
CA HIS A 264 12.66 -14.26 1.06
C HIS A 264 11.24 -14.03 1.60
N LEU A 265 10.23 -14.28 0.78
CA LEU A 265 8.97 -14.80 1.30
C LEU A 265 9.16 -16.32 1.46
N LYS A 266 9.78 -16.73 2.57
CA LYS A 266 9.74 -18.15 2.95
C LYS A 266 8.27 -18.54 3.19
N ARG A 267 7.93 -19.69 2.60
CA ARG A 267 6.58 -20.25 2.45
C ARG A 267 5.81 -20.35 3.76
#